data_AF-A0A2L0B319-F1
#
_entry.id   AF-A0A2L0B319-F1
#
_cell.length_a   1.000
_cell.length_b   1.000
_cell.length_c   1.000
_cell.angle_alpha   90.00
_cell.angle_beta   90.00
_cell.angle_gamma   90.00
#
_symmetry.space_group_name_H-M   'P 1'
#
loop_
_entity.id
_entity.type
_entity.pdbx_description
1 polymer ?
#
loop_
_entity_poly.entity_id
_entity_poly.type
_entity_poly.pdbx_seq_one_letter_code
_entity_poly.pdbx_strand_id
1 'polypeptide(L)'
;PAIRIEPPAAIPSQDNRKKPPEKPTEEIDEEEEQQRQREESGLSRSGRLFGGLINDLKRKAPFYWSDFKDALSLQCVASWIFLYFACLSPIITFGGLLSEATGKNMAAMESLVSGFVCGMGYGFFSGQPLTILGSTGPVLVFETIVFDFCESMGWDYMSFRFWIGTWISIILLILVAVDASAL
;
A
#
# COMPACT_ATOMS: atom_id res chain seq x y z
N PRO A 1 -16.22 22.44 -79.58
CA PRO A 1 -15.37 23.50 -79.01
C PRO A 1 -14.70 23.03 -77.71
N ALA A 2 -13.43 22.63 -77.80
CA ALA A 2 -12.62 22.28 -76.63
C ALA A 2 -12.14 23.58 -75.96
N ILE A 3 -12.79 23.96 -74.85
CA ILE A 3 -12.37 25.11 -74.04
C ILE A 3 -11.23 24.64 -73.15
N ARG A 4 -10.01 24.96 -73.54
CA ARG A 4 -8.81 24.74 -72.73
C ARG A 4 -8.71 25.87 -71.72
N ILE A 5 -9.02 25.58 -70.46
CA ILE A 5 -8.83 26.50 -69.35
C ILE A 5 -7.36 26.40 -68.93
N GLU A 6 -6.61 27.49 -69.02
CA GLU A 6 -5.23 27.54 -68.54
C GLU A 6 -5.19 27.46 -67.00
N PRO A 7 -4.21 26.75 -66.42
CA PRO A 7 -4.13 26.63 -64.97
C PRO A 7 -3.72 27.98 -64.36
N PRO A 8 -4.26 28.34 -63.18
CA PRO A 8 -3.98 29.62 -62.53
C PRO A 8 -2.49 29.74 -62.16
N ALA A 9 -1.89 30.90 -62.44
CA ALA A 9 -0.46 31.16 -62.32
C ALA A 9 0.09 31.22 -60.87
N ALA A 10 -0.77 31.19 -59.86
CA ALA A 10 -0.36 31.14 -58.47
C ALA A 10 -1.36 30.33 -57.64
N ILE A 11 -0.84 29.32 -56.95
CA ILE A 11 -1.58 28.55 -55.96
C ILE A 11 -1.59 29.40 -54.68
N PRO A 12 -2.75 29.67 -54.04
CA PRO A 12 -2.79 30.41 -52.77
C PRO A 12 -1.90 29.74 -51.72
N SER A 13 -1.19 30.52 -50.91
CA SER A 13 -0.27 29.98 -49.91
C SER A 13 -1.00 29.04 -48.94
N GLN A 14 -0.55 27.79 -48.88
CA GLN A 14 -1.11 26.73 -48.03
C GLN A 14 -0.70 26.88 -46.54
N ASP A 15 -0.06 27.98 -46.16
CA ASP A 15 0.51 28.14 -44.82
C ASP A 15 -0.53 28.09 -43.71
N ASN A 16 -1.75 28.59 -43.95
CA ASN A 16 -2.85 28.47 -42.99
C ASN A 16 -3.42 27.04 -42.88
N ARG A 17 -3.11 26.13 -43.82
CA ARG A 17 -3.56 24.73 -43.80
C ARG A 17 -2.55 23.78 -43.16
N LYS A 18 -1.34 24.25 -42.82
CA LYS A 18 -0.29 23.42 -42.19
C LYS A 18 -0.26 23.44 -40.67
N LYS A 19 -1.00 24.32 -40.00
CA LYS A 19 -1.19 24.22 -38.56
C LYS A 19 -2.40 23.32 -38.27
N PRO A 20 -2.22 22.14 -37.66
CA PRO A 20 -3.34 21.48 -37.00
C PRO A 20 -3.97 22.49 -36.04
N PRO A 21 -5.29 22.45 -35.78
CA PRO A 21 -5.81 23.17 -34.62
C PRO A 21 -4.96 22.72 -33.43
N GLU A 22 -4.27 23.66 -32.78
CA GLU A 22 -3.72 23.42 -31.45
C GLU A 22 -4.94 22.99 -30.65
N LYS A 23 -5.04 21.67 -30.40
CA LYS A 23 -5.92 21.18 -29.35
C LYS A 23 -5.55 22.04 -28.14
N PRO A 24 -6.53 22.62 -27.41
CA PRO A 24 -6.22 23.11 -26.09
C PRO A 24 -5.44 21.97 -25.44
N THR A 25 -4.20 22.24 -25.06
CA THR A 25 -3.58 21.43 -24.04
C THR A 25 -4.50 21.72 -22.87
N GLU A 26 -5.51 20.85 -22.69
CA GLU A 26 -6.06 20.64 -21.37
C GLU A 26 -4.82 20.25 -20.59
N GLU A 27 -4.19 21.24 -19.96
CA GLU A 27 -3.45 21.02 -18.74
C GLU A 27 -4.50 20.38 -17.86
N ILE A 28 -4.56 19.04 -17.93
CA ILE A 28 -5.31 18.24 -16.98
C ILE A 28 -4.65 18.66 -15.68
N ASP A 29 -5.36 19.50 -14.92
CA ASP A 29 -4.88 20.02 -13.67
C ASP A 29 -4.56 18.78 -12.82
N GLU A 30 -3.26 18.48 -12.69
CA GLU A 30 -2.80 17.26 -12.04
C GLU A 30 -3.36 17.19 -10.61
N GLU A 31 -3.63 18.37 -10.02
CA GLU A 31 -4.33 18.51 -8.74
C GLU A 31 -5.80 18.07 -8.84
N GLU A 32 -6.57 18.49 -9.85
CA GLU A 32 -7.96 18.03 -10.03
C GLU A 32 -8.05 16.54 -10.35
N GLU A 33 -7.13 16.00 -11.16
CA GLU A 33 -7.13 14.58 -11.50
C GLU A 33 -6.70 13.73 -10.30
N GLN A 34 -5.73 14.19 -9.50
CA GLN A 34 -5.41 13.60 -8.20
C GLN A 34 -6.58 13.72 -7.22
N GLN A 35 -7.31 14.84 -7.20
CA GLN A 35 -8.48 15.01 -6.35
C GLN A 35 -9.63 14.10 -6.75
N ARG A 36 -9.90 13.95 -8.06
CA ARG A 36 -10.87 12.98 -8.59
C ARG A 36 -10.45 11.55 -8.30
N GLN A 37 -9.17 11.20 -8.42
CA GLN A 37 -8.65 9.90 -8.02
C GLN A 37 -8.75 9.68 -6.50
N ARG A 38 -8.56 10.73 -5.69
CA ARG A 38 -8.70 10.71 -4.21
C ARG A 38 -10.18 10.52 -3.81
N GLU A 39 -11.10 11.16 -4.53
CA GLU A 39 -12.54 11.00 -4.37
C GLU A 39 -13.03 9.62 -4.84
N GLU A 40 -12.59 9.16 -6.02
CA GLU A 40 -12.89 7.82 -6.57
C GLU A 40 -12.28 6.70 -5.72
N SER A 41 -11.13 6.96 -5.09
CA SER A 41 -10.49 6.04 -4.14
C SER A 41 -11.12 6.08 -2.73
N GLY A 42 -12.11 6.92 -2.47
CA GLY A 42 -12.83 6.96 -1.20
C GLY A 42 -12.05 7.62 -0.06
N LEU A 43 -10.97 8.36 -0.38
CA LEU A 43 -10.17 9.15 0.56
C LEU A 43 -10.82 10.51 0.88
N SER A 44 -12.14 10.65 0.67
CA SER A 44 -12.93 11.80 1.10
C SER A 44 -13.55 11.51 2.47
N ARG A 45 -13.62 12.52 3.34
CA ARG A 45 -14.21 12.35 4.69
C ARG A 45 -15.65 11.88 4.58
N SER A 46 -15.95 10.67 5.07
CA SER A 46 -17.29 10.08 5.00
C SER A 46 -18.28 10.78 5.94
N GLY A 47 -17.79 11.47 6.97
CA GLY A 47 -18.62 12.19 7.95
C GLY A 47 -19.39 11.27 8.89
N ARG A 48 -19.11 9.96 8.87
CA ARG A 48 -19.69 8.93 9.74
C ARG A 48 -18.56 8.12 10.38
N LEU A 49 -18.73 7.72 11.63
CA LEU A 49 -17.76 6.82 12.30
C LEU A 49 -17.63 5.52 11.49
N PHE A 50 -16.40 5.12 11.16
CA PHE A 50 -16.06 3.97 10.31
C PHE A 50 -16.56 4.05 8.86
N GLY A 51 -16.93 5.24 8.38
CA GLY A 51 -17.47 5.41 7.03
C GLY A 51 -16.48 5.02 5.93
N GLY A 52 -15.20 5.37 6.07
CA GLY A 52 -14.13 4.96 5.16
C GLY A 52 -13.95 3.44 5.11
N LEU A 53 -13.90 2.78 6.27
CA LEU A 53 -13.74 1.32 6.35
C LEU A 53 -14.91 0.56 5.67
N ILE A 54 -16.15 1.03 5.84
CA ILE A 54 -17.32 0.42 5.19
C ILE A 54 -17.25 0.58 3.67
N ASN A 55 -16.81 1.75 3.19
CA ASN A 55 -16.64 2.00 1.76
C ASN A 55 -15.54 1.12 1.16
N ASP A 56 -14.42 0.94 1.85
CA ASP A 56 -13.33 0.05 1.42
C ASP A 56 -13.81 -1.40 1.31
N LEU A 57 -14.55 -1.88 2.31
CA LEU A 57 -15.11 -3.23 2.29
C LEU A 57 -16.10 -3.42 1.12
N LYS A 58 -16.98 -2.45 0.89
CA LYS A 58 -17.97 -2.49 -0.19
C LYS A 58 -17.30 -2.53 -1.57
N ARG A 59 -16.19 -1.80 -1.75
CA ARG A 59 -15.42 -1.80 -3.00
C ARG A 59 -14.66 -3.10 -3.20
N LYS A 60 -14.15 -3.72 -2.13
CA LYS A 60 -13.39 -4.96 -2.23
C LYS A 60 -14.22 -6.25 -2.33
N ALA A 61 -15.41 -6.28 -1.71
CA ALA A 61 -16.30 -7.44 -1.71
C ALA A 61 -16.51 -8.14 -3.07
N PRO A 62 -16.73 -7.45 -4.21
CA PRO A 62 -16.93 -8.13 -5.50
C PRO A 62 -15.65 -8.80 -6.04
N PHE A 63 -14.47 -8.27 -5.73
CA PHE A 63 -13.19 -8.80 -6.21
C PHE A 63 -12.69 -10.01 -5.41
N TYR A 64 -13.08 -10.12 -4.14
CA TYR A 64 -12.59 -11.16 -3.23
C TYR A 64 -12.75 -12.58 -3.79
N TRP A 65 -13.86 -12.89 -4.46
CA TRP A 65 -14.07 -14.21 -5.07
C TRP A 65 -13.31 -14.41 -6.39
N SER A 66 -13.04 -13.32 -7.13
CA SER A 66 -12.20 -13.37 -8.33
C SER A 66 -10.75 -13.68 -7.95
N ASP A 67 -10.25 -13.03 -6.89
CA ASP A 67 -8.86 -13.17 -6.42
C ASP A 67 -8.47 -14.65 -6.18
N PHE A 68 -9.37 -15.47 -5.61
CA PHE A 68 -9.10 -16.90 -5.42
C PHE A 68 -9.06 -17.70 -6.72
N LYS A 69 -9.85 -17.32 -7.72
CA LYS A 69 -9.83 -17.99 -9.03
C LYS A 69 -8.57 -17.61 -9.81
N ASP A 70 -8.20 -16.34 -9.75
CA ASP A 70 -7.03 -15.80 -10.45
C ASP A 70 -5.71 -16.32 -9.84
N ALA A 71 -5.71 -16.62 -8.53
CA ALA A 71 -4.57 -17.22 -7.84
C ALA A 71 -4.23 -18.66 -8.27
N LEU A 72 -5.11 -19.37 -9.00
CA LEU A 72 -4.88 -20.75 -9.45
C LEU A 72 -3.99 -20.87 -10.71
N SER A 73 -3.40 -19.76 -11.18
CA SER A 73 -2.46 -19.78 -12.30
C SER A 73 -1.11 -20.39 -11.90
N LEU A 74 -0.49 -21.14 -12.82
CA LEU A 74 0.82 -21.77 -12.61
C LEU A 74 1.93 -20.73 -12.34
N GLN A 75 1.78 -19.52 -12.86
CA GLN A 75 2.70 -18.40 -12.61
C GLN A 75 2.66 -17.95 -11.14
N CYS A 76 1.50 -18.01 -10.49
CA CYS A 76 1.36 -17.64 -9.07
C CYS A 76 2.16 -18.58 -8.16
N VAL A 77 2.27 -19.86 -8.52
CA VAL A 77 3.07 -20.84 -7.77
C VAL A 77 4.56 -20.47 -7.79
N ALA A 78 5.07 -20.01 -8.94
CA ALA A 78 6.45 -19.56 -9.06
C ALA A 78 6.72 -18.32 -8.21
N SER A 79 5.80 -17.34 -8.26
CA SER A 79 5.87 -16.13 -7.42
C SER A 79 5.79 -16.45 -5.93
N TRP A 80 4.96 -17.42 -5.52
CA TRP A 80 4.84 -17.86 -4.14
C TRP A 80 6.15 -18.44 -3.59
N ILE A 81 6.79 -19.35 -4.35
CA ILE A 81 8.09 -19.94 -3.95
C ILE A 81 9.17 -18.85 -3.85
N PHE A 82 9.22 -17.94 -4.83
CA PHE A 82 10.18 -16.84 -4.82
C PHE A 82 9.97 -15.92 -3.60
N LEU A 83 8.73 -15.50 -3.34
CA LEU A 83 8.38 -14.65 -2.21
C LEU A 83 8.66 -15.32 -0.87
N TYR A 84 8.45 -16.63 -0.76
CA TYR A 84 8.78 -17.39 0.44
C TYR A 84 10.26 -17.23 0.83
N PHE A 85 11.18 -17.49 -0.10
CA PHE A 85 12.62 -17.34 0.17
C PHE A 85 13.02 -15.88 0.35
N ALA A 86 12.43 -14.97 -0.42
CA ALA A 86 12.70 -13.54 -0.30
C ALA A 86 12.31 -12.97 1.07
N CYS A 87 11.20 -13.44 1.66
CA CYS A 87 10.73 -12.98 2.97
C CYS A 87 11.36 -13.75 4.13
N LEU A 88 11.72 -15.02 3.94
CA LEU A 88 12.30 -15.85 4.99
C LEU A 88 13.68 -15.34 5.43
N SER A 89 14.53 -14.92 4.50
CA SER A 89 15.86 -14.38 4.80
C SER A 89 15.81 -13.18 5.77
N PRO A 90 15.10 -12.06 5.47
CA PRO A 90 15.05 -10.92 6.38
C PRO A 90 14.35 -11.25 7.70
N ILE A 91 13.34 -12.12 7.73
CA ILE A 91 12.70 -12.53 8.98
C ILE A 91 13.69 -13.26 9.89
N ILE A 92 14.51 -14.16 9.36
CA ILE A 92 15.53 -14.86 10.15
C ILE A 92 16.63 -13.88 10.59
N THR A 93 17.11 -13.02 9.69
CA THR A 93 18.16 -12.03 10.03
C THR A 93 17.69 -11.07 11.12
N PHE A 94 16.54 -10.44 10.95
CA PHE A 94 16.01 -9.51 11.96
C PHE A 94 15.60 -10.22 13.25
N GLY A 95 15.04 -11.44 13.17
CA GLY A 95 14.72 -12.23 14.34
C GLY A 95 15.97 -12.67 15.13
N GLY A 96 17.08 -12.91 14.45
CA GLY A 96 18.38 -13.19 15.09
C GLY A 96 18.95 -11.97 15.81
N LEU A 97 18.97 -10.81 15.14
CA LEU A 97 19.42 -9.54 15.73
C LEU A 97 18.54 -9.13 16.92
N LEU A 98 17.23 -9.34 16.83
CA LEU A 98 16.30 -9.05 17.92
C LEU A 98 16.49 -9.99 19.12
N SER A 99 16.83 -11.26 18.87
CA SER A 99 17.16 -12.24 19.93
C SER A 99 18.37 -11.79 20.74
N GLU A 100 19.41 -11.29 20.05
CA GLU A 100 20.61 -10.78 20.69
C GLU A 100 20.34 -9.50 21.48
N ALA A 101 19.56 -8.58 20.90
CA ALA A 101 19.20 -7.32 21.54
C ALA A 101 18.25 -7.46 22.73
N THR A 102 17.40 -8.50 22.76
CA THR A 102 16.37 -8.67 23.81
C THR A 102 16.70 -9.76 24.84
N GLY A 103 17.96 -10.19 24.92
CA GLY A 103 18.40 -11.19 25.89
C GLY A 103 17.73 -12.56 25.71
N LYS A 104 17.44 -12.95 24.47
CA LYS A 104 16.71 -14.19 24.07
C LYS A 104 15.23 -14.25 24.45
N ASN A 105 14.62 -13.14 24.89
CA ASN A 105 13.18 -13.10 25.13
C ASN A 105 12.36 -13.13 23.83
N MET A 106 12.95 -12.72 22.69
CA MET A 106 12.28 -12.69 21.40
C MET A 106 13.21 -13.21 20.31
N ALA A 107 13.12 -14.50 19.98
CA ALA A 107 14.01 -15.13 19.01
C ALA A 107 13.41 -15.19 17.59
N ALA A 108 14.19 -15.76 16.68
CA ALA A 108 13.81 -15.90 15.28
C ALA A 108 12.56 -16.77 15.09
N MET A 109 12.33 -17.75 15.96
CA MET A 109 11.15 -18.64 15.87
C MET A 109 9.86 -17.91 16.22
N GLU A 110 9.85 -17.07 17.26
CA GLU A 110 8.70 -16.25 17.64
C GLU A 110 8.39 -15.23 16.55
N SER A 111 9.43 -14.65 15.95
CA SER A 111 9.30 -13.72 14.82
C SER A 111 8.71 -14.40 13.58
N LEU A 112 9.10 -15.64 13.29
CA LEU A 112 8.52 -16.45 12.20
C LEU A 112 7.04 -16.77 12.45
N VAL A 113 6.70 -17.22 13.66
CA VAL A 113 5.31 -17.53 14.03
C VAL A 113 4.44 -16.28 13.97
N SER A 114 4.93 -15.16 14.50
CA SER A 114 4.23 -13.87 14.42
C SER A 114 4.03 -13.44 12.97
N GLY A 115 5.07 -13.52 12.14
CA GLY A 115 4.97 -13.17 10.72
C GLY A 115 3.95 -14.03 9.96
N PHE A 116 3.90 -15.32 10.25
CA PHE A 116 2.91 -16.24 9.67
C PHE A 116 1.47 -15.88 10.07
N VAL A 117 1.21 -15.67 11.36
CA VAL A 117 -0.15 -15.35 11.85
C VAL A 117 -0.61 -13.99 11.32
N CYS A 118 0.25 -12.97 11.39
CA CYS A 118 -0.05 -11.64 10.87
C CYS A 118 -0.21 -11.65 9.34
N GLY A 119 0.63 -12.39 8.62
CA GLY A 119 0.58 -12.53 7.17
C GLY A 119 -0.70 -13.21 6.69
N MET A 120 -1.13 -14.29 7.35
CA MET A 120 -2.42 -14.92 7.06
C MET A 120 -3.60 -13.98 7.34
N GLY A 121 -3.62 -13.35 8.51
CA GLY A 121 -4.69 -12.41 8.87
C GLY A 121 -4.79 -11.25 7.87
N TYR A 122 -3.65 -10.65 7.51
CA TYR A 122 -3.61 -9.60 6.51
C TYR A 122 -3.99 -10.11 5.11
N GLY A 123 -3.53 -11.29 4.70
CA GLY A 123 -3.88 -11.87 3.40
C GLY A 123 -5.39 -12.01 3.20
N PHE A 124 -6.12 -12.48 4.22
CA PHE A 124 -7.57 -12.66 4.13
C PHE A 124 -8.37 -11.36 4.29
N PHE A 125 -7.94 -10.43 5.14
CA PHE A 125 -8.74 -9.27 5.53
C PHE A 125 -8.24 -7.92 4.97
N SER A 126 -7.10 -7.87 4.29
CA SER A 126 -6.55 -6.62 3.76
C SER A 126 -7.33 -6.08 2.57
N GLY A 127 -7.26 -4.75 2.36
CA GLY A 127 -7.69 -4.08 1.13
C GLY A 127 -6.77 -4.35 -0.07
N GLN A 128 -5.49 -4.60 0.18
CA GLN A 128 -4.47 -4.85 -0.84
C GLN A 128 -3.61 -6.06 -0.44
N PRO A 129 -3.87 -7.26 -1.02
CA PRO A 129 -3.23 -8.50 -0.60
C PRO A 129 -1.82 -8.66 -1.17
N LEU A 130 -1.40 -7.76 -2.05
CA LEU A 130 -0.05 -7.71 -2.63
C LEU A 130 1.00 -7.11 -1.68
N THR A 131 0.57 -6.47 -0.58
CA THR A 131 1.48 -5.88 0.40
C THR A 131 2.09 -6.95 1.28
N ILE A 132 3.42 -6.97 1.36
CA ILE A 132 4.18 -7.92 2.18
C ILE A 132 4.41 -7.30 3.56
N LEU A 133 3.97 -7.99 4.60
CA LEU A 133 4.26 -7.62 5.98
C LEU A 133 5.62 -8.18 6.41
N GLY A 134 6.44 -7.34 7.04
CA GLY A 134 7.73 -7.74 7.55
C GLY A 134 8.23 -6.79 8.64
N SER A 135 9.14 -7.30 9.47
CA SER A 135 9.87 -6.45 10.42
C SER A 135 10.80 -5.51 9.65
N THR A 136 10.89 -4.26 10.11
CA THR A 136 11.72 -3.23 9.48
C THR A 136 12.79 -2.74 10.45
N GLY A 137 13.89 -2.20 9.93
CA GLY A 137 14.99 -1.68 10.73
C GLY A 137 14.56 -0.67 11.82
N PRO A 138 13.69 0.32 11.52
CA PRO A 138 13.22 1.27 12.54
C PRO A 138 12.46 0.62 13.69
N VAL A 139 11.65 -0.42 13.40
CA VAL A 139 10.93 -1.17 14.43
C VAL A 139 11.93 -1.92 15.31
N LEU A 140 12.96 -2.55 14.73
CA LEU A 140 14.01 -3.22 15.50
C LEU A 140 14.71 -2.25 16.46
N VAL A 141 15.13 -1.08 15.98
CA VAL A 141 15.78 -0.06 16.81
C VAL A 141 14.86 0.40 17.94
N PHE A 142 13.57 0.59 17.65
CA PHE A 142 12.58 0.93 18.67
C PHE A 142 12.47 -0.16 19.74
N GLU A 143 12.40 -1.44 19.37
CA GLU A 143 12.35 -2.55 20.33
C GLU A 143 13.61 -2.63 21.21
N THR A 144 14.80 -2.41 20.66
CA THR A 144 16.04 -2.38 21.44
C THR A 144 16.00 -1.27 22.50
N ILE A 145 15.58 -0.07 22.12
CA ILE A 145 15.47 1.07 23.05
C ILE A 145 14.45 0.77 24.16
N VAL A 146 13.32 0.15 23.82
CA VAL A 146 12.30 -0.25 24.80
C VAL A 146 12.82 -1.31 25.76
N PHE A 147 13.58 -2.29 25.25
CA PHE A 147 14.22 -3.31 26.07
C PHE A 147 15.22 -2.71 27.06
N ASP A 148 16.16 -1.88 26.58
CA ASP A 148 17.15 -1.19 27.42
C ASP A 148 16.48 -0.30 28.48
N PHE A 149 15.39 0.38 28.11
CA PHE A 149 14.61 1.19 29.04
C PHE A 149 13.97 0.34 30.15
N CYS A 150 13.35 -0.79 29.80
CA CYS A 150 12.76 -1.70 30.78
C CYS A 150 13.81 -2.26 31.73
N GLU A 151 14.99 -2.62 31.22
CA GLU A 151 16.10 -3.12 32.04
C GLU A 151 16.60 -2.06 33.03
N SER A 152 16.76 -0.81 32.58
CA SER A 152 17.20 0.30 33.44
C SER A 152 16.21 0.62 34.58
N MET A 153 14.91 0.39 34.35
CA MET A 153 13.83 0.66 35.29
C MET A 153 13.45 -0.56 36.14
N GLY A 154 14.01 -1.74 35.83
CA GLY A 154 13.64 -3.01 36.46
C GLY A 154 12.22 -3.47 36.15
N TRP A 155 11.68 -3.11 34.98
CA TRP A 155 10.33 -3.49 34.55
C TRP A 155 10.35 -4.73 33.66
N ASP A 156 9.28 -5.52 33.73
CA ASP A 156 9.12 -6.69 32.85
C ASP A 156 8.84 -6.25 31.41
N TYR A 157 9.78 -6.53 30.52
CA TYR A 157 9.72 -6.17 29.10
C TYR A 157 8.46 -6.70 28.42
N MET A 158 8.07 -7.95 28.70
CA MET A 158 6.94 -8.58 28.02
C MET A 158 5.60 -7.92 28.39
N SER A 159 5.42 -7.61 29.68
CA SER A 159 4.26 -6.88 30.17
C SER A 159 4.20 -5.44 29.61
N PHE A 160 5.33 -4.74 29.56
CA PHE A 160 5.38 -3.39 29.02
C PHE A 160 5.10 -3.36 27.51
N ARG A 161 5.66 -4.32 26.77
CA ARG A 161 5.39 -4.52 25.33
C ARG A 161 3.91 -4.75 25.05
N PHE A 162 3.22 -5.54 25.87
CA PHE A 162 1.78 -5.75 25.74
C PHE A 162 0.98 -4.45 25.92
N TRP A 163 1.36 -3.60 26.88
CA TRP A 163 0.71 -2.31 27.09
C TRP A 163 0.94 -1.34 25.92
N ILE A 164 2.16 -1.27 25.39
CA ILE A 164 2.46 -0.49 24.18
C ILE A 164 1.57 -0.96 23.02
N GLY A 165 1.53 -2.26 22.75
CA GLY A 165 0.70 -2.83 21.67
C GLY A 165 -0.80 -2.54 21.86
N THR A 166 -1.28 -2.59 23.11
CA THR A 166 -2.68 -2.25 23.44
C THR A 166 -3.00 -0.80 23.11
N TRP A 167 -2.14 0.14 23.50
CA TRP A 167 -2.33 1.56 23.19
C TRP A 167 -2.25 1.85 21.68
N ILE A 168 -1.31 1.23 20.97
CA ILE A 168 -1.22 1.34 19.50
C ILE A 168 -2.53 0.87 18.87
N SER A 169 -3.06 -0.27 19.28
CA SER A 169 -4.34 -0.79 18.77
C SER A 169 -5.51 0.18 19.00
N ILE A 170 -5.61 0.77 20.19
CA ILE A 170 -6.65 1.77 20.52
C ILE A 170 -6.49 3.01 19.62
N ILE A 171 -5.29 3.53 19.47
CA ILE A 171 -5.02 4.71 18.63
C ILE A 171 -5.36 4.40 17.17
N LEU A 172 -4.95 3.25 16.65
CA LEU A 172 -5.27 2.83 15.29
C LEU A 172 -6.78 2.70 15.07
N LEU A 173 -7.53 2.14 16.03
CA LEU A 173 -8.99 2.07 15.95
C LEU A 173 -9.63 3.46 15.90
N ILE A 174 -9.13 4.41 16.69
CA ILE A 174 -9.62 5.79 16.67
C ILE A 174 -9.32 6.46 15.33
N LEU A 175 -8.11 6.27 14.78
CA LEU A 175 -7.74 6.84 13.47
C LEU A 175 -8.61 6.29 12.34
N VAL A 176 -8.90 4.98 12.37
CA VAL A 176 -9.83 4.35 11.42
C VAL A 176 -11.25 4.89 11.62
N ALA A 177 -11.69 5.12 12.85
CA ALA A 177 -13.03 5.66 13.12
C ALA A 177 -13.21 7.11 12.65
N VAL A 178 -12.14 7.90 12.63
CA VAL A 178 -12.12 9.33 12.24
C VAL A 178 -11.83 9.53 10.75
N ASP A 179 -11.68 8.44 9.97
CA ASP A 179 -11.27 8.49 8.55
C ASP A 179 -9.96 9.30 8.36
N ALA A 180 -8.96 9.05 9.21
CA ALA A 180 -7.68 9.77 9.16
C ALA A 180 -6.91 9.58 7.85
N SER A 181 -7.23 8.56 7.04
CA SER A 181 -6.67 8.34 5.71
C SER A 181 -7.02 9.46 4.71
N ALA A 182 -8.05 10.27 4.99
CA ALA A 182 -8.43 11.42 4.18
C ALA A 182 -7.58 12.68 4.44
N LEU A 183 -6.71 12.68 5.47
CA LEU A 183 -5.72 13.73 5.73
C LEU A 183 -4.53 13.52 4.79
#